data_AF-A0AAV1QF48-F1
#
_entry.id   AF-A0AAV1QF48-F1
#
_cell.length_a   1.000
_cell.length_b   1.000
_cell.length_c   1.000
_cell.angle_alpha   90.00
_cell.angle_beta   90.00
_cell.angle_gamma   90.00
#
_symmetry.space_group_name_H-M   'P 1'
#
loop_
_entity.id
_entity.type
_entity.pdbx_description
1 polymer ?
#
loop_
_entity_poly.entity_id
_entity_poly.type
_entity_poly.pdbx_seq_one_letter_code
_entity_poly.pdbx_strand_id
1 'polypeptide(L)'
;LNTLRSHPNGTLLLKASPETQALVPQQAAGAYRAKKPEEVDAEAWAHVASEGGDTSNAALVLSRWKIQFGKYQGKIFHWLLENNVGYTVNLVASHQKERERTG
;
A
#
# COMPACT_ATOMS: atom_id res chain seq x y z
N LEU A 1 8.66 2.62 21.03
CA LEU A 1 8.54 4.06 21.36
C LEU A 1 9.72 4.78 20.73
N ASN A 2 9.49 5.86 19.97
CA ASN A 2 10.57 6.57 19.27
C ASN A 2 11.15 7.68 20.14
N THR A 3 12.45 7.96 19.96
CA THR A 3 13.14 9.09 20.59
C THR A 3 13.24 10.26 19.61
N LEU A 4 12.67 11.41 19.99
CA LEU A 4 12.87 12.68 19.31
C LEU A 4 14.06 13.40 19.94
N ARG A 5 15.04 13.76 19.12
CA ARG A 5 16.18 14.58 19.55
C ARG A 5 16.20 15.89 18.78
N SER A 6 16.26 17.00 19.51
CA SER A 6 16.43 18.33 18.93
C SER A 6 17.91 18.66 18.84
N HIS A 7 18.37 19.04 17.64
CA HIS A 7 19.70 19.61 17.45
C HIS A 7 19.68 21.13 17.64
N PRO A 8 20.81 21.75 18.03
CA PRO A 8 20.91 23.21 18.20
C PRO A 8 20.62 24.03 16.94
N ASN A 9 20.65 23.40 15.76
CA ASN A 9 20.31 24.00 14.48
C ASN A 9 18.80 23.91 14.14
N GLY A 10 17.95 23.53 15.10
CA GLY A 10 16.50 23.39 14.92
C GLY A 10 16.05 22.11 14.21
N THR A 11 16.97 21.20 13.87
CA THR A 11 16.61 19.93 13.22
C THR A 11 16.13 18.92 14.25
N LEU A 12 14.93 18.37 14.03
CA LEU A 12 14.39 17.27 14.84
C LEU A 12 14.74 15.94 14.19
N LEU A 13 15.38 15.06 14.95
CA LEU A 13 15.80 13.75 14.49
C LEU A 13 15.02 12.68 15.25
N LEU A 14 14.19 11.94 14.50
CA LEU A 14 13.43 10.80 15.01
C LEU A 14 14.28 9.54 14.87
N LYS A 15 14.76 9.01 16.00
CA LYS A 15 15.51 7.74 16.06
C LYS A 15 14.71 6.72 16.87
N ALA A 16 14.62 5.49 16.37
CA ALA A 16 14.09 4.37 17.16
C ALA A 16 14.93 4.21 18.45
N SER A 17 14.26 4.10 19.60
CA SER A 17 14.92 3.90 20.90
C SER A 17 15.69 2.57 20.92
N PRO A 18 16.77 2.41 21.71
CA PRO A 18 17.46 1.12 21.87
C PRO A 18 16.52 -0.03 22.25
N GLU A 19 15.49 0.19 23.06
CA GLU A 19 14.50 -0.86 23.37
C GLU A 19 13.64 -1.22 22.15
N THR A 20 13.36 -0.26 21.25
CA THR A 20 12.63 -0.51 20.00
C THR A 20 13.51 -1.23 18.98
N GLN A 21 14.84 -1.01 19.02
CA GLN A 21 15.82 -1.73 18.20
C GLN A 21 16.03 -3.17 18.69
N ALA A 22 16.04 -3.38 20.02
CA ALA A 22 16.16 -4.70 20.64
C ALA A 22 14.89 -5.55 20.52
N LEU A 23 13.73 -4.89 20.39
CA LEU A 23 12.44 -5.53 20.10
C LEU A 23 12.18 -5.72 18.61
N VAL A 24 13.08 -5.31 17.71
CA VAL A 24 12.99 -5.72 16.31
C VAL A 24 13.22 -7.22 16.34
N PRO A 25 12.17 -8.05 16.13
CA PRO A 25 12.41 -9.46 15.96
C PRO A 25 13.36 -9.59 14.77
N GLN A 26 14.06 -10.70 14.65
CA GLN A 26 14.66 -11.13 13.38
C GLN A 26 13.60 -11.35 12.26
N GLN A 27 12.55 -10.53 12.17
CA GLN A 27 11.81 -10.19 10.97
C GLN A 27 12.64 -9.24 10.08
N ALA A 28 13.89 -9.63 9.83
CA ALA A 28 14.56 -9.31 8.58
C ALA A 28 14.25 -10.39 7.53
N ALA A 29 13.05 -10.99 7.59
CA ALA A 29 12.45 -11.76 6.52
C ALA A 29 11.49 -10.84 5.75
N GLY A 30 12.09 -9.94 4.97
CA GLY A 30 11.40 -9.10 3.98
C GLY A 30 11.06 -7.69 4.47
N ALA A 31 11.96 -6.74 4.26
CA ALA A 31 11.55 -5.34 4.14
C ALA A 31 10.47 -5.29 3.05
N TYR A 32 9.21 -5.05 3.43
CA TYR A 32 8.11 -5.05 2.47
C TYR A 32 8.28 -3.84 1.56
N ARG A 33 8.91 -4.06 0.41
CA ARG A 33 9.10 -3.05 -0.63
C ARG A 33 7.82 -2.94 -1.42
N ALA A 34 7.27 -1.74 -1.52
CA ALA A 34 6.19 -1.46 -2.46
C ALA A 34 6.66 -1.85 -3.87
N LYS A 35 5.90 -2.74 -4.52
CA LYS A 35 6.20 -3.19 -5.88
C LYS A 35 5.98 -2.04 -6.86
N LYS A 36 6.67 -2.09 -7.99
CA LYS A 36 6.38 -1.15 -9.09
C LYS A 36 5.00 -1.43 -9.68
N PRO A 37 4.34 -0.44 -10.30
CA PRO A 37 3.05 -0.64 -10.94
C PRO A 37 3.03 -1.81 -11.91
N GLU A 38 4.10 -2.01 -12.69
CA GLU A 38 4.18 -3.08 -13.69
C GLU A 38 4.20 -4.48 -13.04
N GLU A 39 4.82 -4.61 -11.87
CA GLU A 39 4.84 -5.88 -11.12
C GLU A 39 3.47 -6.20 -10.52
N VAL A 40 2.76 -5.18 -10.03
CA VAL A 40 1.40 -5.34 -9.50
C VAL A 40 0.42 -5.70 -10.61
N ASP A 41 0.59 -5.09 -11.78
CA ASP A 41 -0.22 -5.35 -12.97
C ASP A 41 -0.01 -6.78 -13.50
N ALA A 42 1.25 -7.21 -13.62
CA ALA A 42 1.58 -8.57 -14.04
C ALA A 42 1.00 -9.63 -13.08
N GLU A 43 1.04 -9.38 -11.76
CA GLU A 43 0.41 -10.25 -10.76
C GLU A 43 -1.11 -10.31 -10.91
N ALA A 44 -1.75 -9.17 -11.14
CA ALA A 44 -3.19 -9.10 -11.33
C ALA A 44 -3.63 -9.81 -12.62
N TRP A 45 -2.89 -9.60 -13.71
CA TRP A 45 -3.12 -10.26 -14.99
C TRP A 45 -2.98 -11.78 -14.86
N ALA A 46 -1.89 -12.25 -14.25
CA ALA A 46 -1.66 -13.68 -14.03
C ALA A 46 -2.76 -14.31 -13.19
N HIS A 47 -3.26 -13.59 -12.19
CA HIS A 47 -4.38 -14.04 -11.37
C HIS A 47 -5.65 -14.20 -12.21
N VAL A 48 -6.04 -13.18 -12.99
CA VAL A 48 -7.22 -13.25 -13.89
C VAL A 48 -7.08 -14.41 -14.88
N ALA A 49 -5.92 -14.57 -15.50
CA ALA A 49 -5.65 -15.66 -16.44
C ALA A 49 -5.79 -17.03 -15.77
N SER A 50 -5.27 -17.19 -14.56
CA SER A 50 -5.36 -18.46 -13.81
C SER A 50 -6.78 -18.83 -13.39
N GLU A 51 -7.64 -17.82 -13.17
CA GLU A 51 -9.07 -18.01 -12.85
C GLU A 51 -9.93 -18.22 -14.12
N GLY A 52 -9.32 -18.22 -15.32
CA GLY A 52 -10.05 -18.31 -16.59
C GLY A 52 -10.85 -17.05 -16.93
N GLY A 53 -10.52 -15.92 -16.31
CA GLY A 53 -11.18 -14.64 -16.56
C GLY A 53 -10.67 -13.94 -17.82
N ASP A 54 -11.44 -12.94 -18.27
CA ASP A 54 -11.08 -12.13 -19.43
C ASP A 54 -9.99 -11.11 -19.09
N THR A 55 -8.76 -11.39 -19.52
CA THR A 55 -7.61 -10.49 -19.33
C THR A 55 -7.65 -9.24 -20.19
N SER A 56 -8.53 -9.17 -21.20
CA SER A 56 -8.75 -7.95 -22.00
C SER A 56 -9.68 -6.96 -21.30
N ASN A 57 -10.44 -7.43 -20.31
CA ASN A 57 -11.27 -6.59 -19.46
C ASN A 57 -10.40 -5.86 -18.42
N ALA A 58 -10.05 -4.61 -18.73
CA ALA A 58 -9.23 -3.77 -17.85
C ALA A 58 -9.83 -3.60 -16.44
N ALA A 59 -11.15 -3.52 -16.29
CA ALA A 59 -11.78 -3.37 -14.98
C ALA A 59 -11.61 -4.64 -14.13
N LEU A 60 -11.69 -5.83 -14.74
CA LEU A 60 -11.45 -7.09 -14.08
C LEU A 60 -10.00 -7.19 -13.60
N VAL A 61 -9.03 -6.88 -14.46
CA VAL A 61 -7.60 -6.87 -14.11
C VAL A 61 -7.31 -5.87 -12.99
N LEU A 62 -7.77 -4.62 -13.12
CA LEU A 62 -7.57 -3.59 -12.09
C LEU A 62 -8.20 -3.98 -10.74
N SER A 63 -9.34 -4.68 -10.75
CA SER A 63 -9.94 -5.17 -9.50
C SER A 63 -9.05 -6.18 -8.76
N ARG A 64 -8.16 -6.89 -9.47
CA ARG A 64 -7.21 -7.86 -8.90
C ARG A 64 -5.89 -7.22 -8.46
N TRP A 65 -5.69 -5.92 -8.65
CA TRP A 65 -4.50 -5.23 -8.16
C TRP A 65 -4.39 -5.32 -6.64
N LYS A 66 -3.20 -5.70 -6.17
CA LYS A 66 -2.91 -5.88 -4.75
C LYS A 66 -2.56 -4.53 -4.11
N ILE A 67 -3.19 -4.23 -2.99
CA ILE A 67 -2.90 -3.05 -2.18
C ILE A 67 -1.50 -3.20 -1.58
N GLN A 68 -0.63 -2.26 -1.88
CA GLN A 68 0.80 -2.31 -1.51
C GLN A 68 1.09 -1.67 -0.14
N PHE A 69 0.15 -0.89 0.42
CA PHE A 69 0.39 -0.08 1.61
C PHE A 69 -0.84 0.03 2.53
N GLY A 70 -0.59 0.46 3.76
CA GLY A 70 -1.63 0.76 4.74
C GLY A 70 -2.32 -0.48 5.32
N LYS A 71 -3.47 -0.26 5.97
CA LYS A 71 -4.19 -1.29 6.74
C LYS A 71 -4.61 -2.52 5.90
N TYR A 72 -4.86 -2.32 4.61
CA TYR A 72 -5.35 -3.37 3.70
C TYR A 72 -4.26 -3.97 2.82
N GLN A 73 -2.98 -3.76 3.17
CA GLN A 73 -1.84 -4.33 2.45
C GLN A 73 -2.02 -5.84 2.23
N GLY A 74 -1.76 -6.28 1.00
CA GLY A 74 -1.89 -7.68 0.58
C GLY A 74 -3.29 -8.10 0.12
N LYS A 75 -4.33 -7.29 0.36
CA LYS A 75 -5.67 -7.51 -0.22
C LYS A 75 -5.75 -6.97 -1.63
N ILE A 76 -6.68 -7.48 -2.43
CA ILE A 76 -6.97 -6.97 -3.77
C ILE A 76 -8.05 -5.87 -3.72
N PHE A 77 -8.07 -4.98 -4.71
CA PHE A 77 -9.06 -3.90 -4.78
C PHE A 77 -10.51 -4.40 -4.74
N HIS A 78 -10.80 -5.53 -5.38
CA HIS A 78 -12.12 -6.16 -5.34
C HIS A 78 -12.56 -6.50 -3.90
N TRP A 79 -11.66 -7.10 -3.12
CA TRP A 79 -11.94 -7.42 -1.71
C TRP A 79 -12.26 -6.16 -0.91
N LEU A 80 -11.55 -5.05 -1.18
CA LEU A 80 -11.80 -3.77 -0.50
C LEU A 80 -13.19 -3.21 -0.83
N LEU A 81 -13.62 -3.32 -2.09
CA LEU A 81 -14.96 -2.91 -2.53
C LEU A 81 -16.05 -3.72 -1.84
N GLU A 82 -15.87 -5.03 -1.70
CA GLU A 82 -16.87 -5.91 -1.06
C GLU A 82 -16.94 -5.74 0.46
N ASN A 83 -15.80 -5.48 1.12
CA ASN A 83 -15.70 -5.54 2.58
C ASN A 83 -15.71 -4.15 3.25
N ASN A 84 -15.37 -3.08 2.51
CA ASN A 84 -15.36 -1.73 3.06
C ASN A 84 -15.63 -0.66 1.98
N VAL A 85 -16.88 -0.61 1.53
CA VAL A 85 -17.37 0.38 0.56
C VAL A 85 -17.12 1.81 1.05
N GLY A 86 -17.39 2.11 2.33
CA GLY A 86 -17.24 3.45 2.88
C GLY A 86 -15.80 3.98 2.79
N TYR A 87 -14.82 3.13 3.11
CA TYR A 87 -13.41 3.46 2.93
C TYR A 87 -13.06 3.67 1.45
N THR A 88 -13.59 2.81 0.57
CA THR A 88 -13.31 2.89 -0.87
C THR A 88 -13.86 4.17 -1.49
N VAL A 89 -15.08 4.57 -1.13
CA VAL A 89 -15.67 5.84 -1.56
C VAL A 89 -14.82 7.03 -1.11
N ASN A 90 -14.38 7.03 0.15
CA ASN A 90 -13.52 8.09 0.65
C ASN A 90 -12.16 8.13 -0.08
N LEU A 91 -11.59 6.98 -0.41
CA LEU A 91 -10.34 6.87 -1.16
C LEU A 91 -10.49 7.47 -2.57
N VAL A 92 -11.57 7.13 -3.29
CA VAL A 92 -11.85 7.68 -4.62
C VAL A 92 -12.07 9.19 -4.57
N ALA A 93 -12.87 9.68 -3.62
CA ALA A 93 -13.11 11.10 -3.44
C ALA A 93 -11.82 11.88 -3.13
N SER A 94 -10.97 11.34 -2.25
CA SER A 94 -9.68 11.93 -1.92
C SER A 94 -8.74 11.97 -3.13
N HIS A 95 -8.68 10.88 -3.90
CA HIS A 95 -7.88 10.82 -5.11
C HIS A 95 -8.34 11.83 -6.16
N GLN A 96 -9.65 11.97 -6.37
CA GLN A 96 -10.22 12.93 -7.31
C GLN A 96 -9.83 14.38 -6.93
N LYS A 97 -9.97 14.73 -5.65
CA LYS A 97 -9.57 16.04 -5.13
C LYS A 97 -8.08 16.32 -5.32
N GLU A 98 -7.22 15.33 -5.09
CA GLU A 98 -5.77 15.52 -5.29
C GLU A 98 -5.41 15.71 -6.77
N ARG A 99 -6.10 15.03 -7.70
CA ARG A 99 -5.90 15.25 -9.14
C ARG A 99 -6.29 16.65 -9.57
N GLU A 100 -7.37 17.21 -9.02
CA GLU A 100 -7.78 18.59 -9.28
C GLU A 100 -6.77 19.61 -8.73
N ARG A 101 -6.05 19.26 -7.66
CA ARG A 101 -5.03 20.12 -7.04
C ARG A 101 -3.68 20.09 -7.77
N THR A 102 -3.34 18.99 -8.42
CA THR A 102 -2.03 18.76 -9.05
C THR A 102 -2.05 18.73 -10.57
N GLY A 103 -3.24 18.69 -11.18
CA GLY A 103 -3.46 18.82 -12.62
C GLY A 103 -3.38 20.23 -13.13
#